data_AF-A0A7L5AGS6-F1
#
_entry.id   AF-A0A7L5AGS6-F1
#
_cell.length_a   1.000
_cell.length_b   1.000
_cell.length_c   1.000
_cell.angle_alpha   90.00
_cell.angle_beta   90.00
_cell.angle_gamma   90.00
#
_symmetry.space_group_name_H-M   'P 1'
#
loop_
_entity.id
_entity.type
_entity.pdbx_description
1 polymer ?
#
loop_
_entity_poly.entity_id
_entity_poly.type
_entity_poly.pdbx_seq_one_letter_code
_entity_poly.pdbx_strand_id
1 'polypeptide(L)'
;MNTLLNIIWLVLSGFWLFLGYMLAALIMFVLIVTIPWGIGAARIGIYALWPFGKRVIDTPTAGVGSMLGNIVWVLLAGWWIALEHIVSGIALCLTIIGIPLGIANLKLVPVALLPLGKEIVDA
;
A
#
# COMPACT_ATOMS: atom_id res chain seq x y z
N MET A 1 20.70 8.52 -0.27
CA MET A 1 20.42 7.65 -1.44
C MET A 1 18.93 7.38 -1.64
N ASN A 2 18.15 7.16 -0.56
CA ASN A 2 16.72 6.87 -0.67
C ASN A 2 15.89 8.00 -1.32
N THR A 3 16.26 9.28 -1.15
CA THR A 3 15.52 10.42 -1.74
C THR A 3 15.42 10.35 -3.27
N LEU A 4 16.51 10.01 -3.96
CA LEU A 4 16.51 9.91 -5.42
C LEU A 4 15.59 8.77 -5.90
N LEU A 5 15.67 7.61 -5.25
CA LEU A 5 14.80 6.47 -5.54
C LEU A 5 13.32 6.81 -5.31
N ASN A 6 13.02 7.53 -4.21
CA ASN A 6 11.66 7.98 -3.94
C ASN A 6 11.17 9.01 -4.96
N ILE A 7 12.01 9.91 -5.46
CA ILE A 7 11.63 10.85 -6.53
C ILE A 7 11.28 10.09 -7.82
N ILE A 8 12.15 9.16 -8.25
CA ILE A 8 11.90 8.34 -9.44
C ILE A 8 10.62 7.51 -9.26
N TRP A 9 10.48 6.89 -8.11
CA TRP A 9 9.31 6.11 -7.74
C TRP A 9 8.02 6.92 -7.75
N LEU A 10 8.03 8.11 -7.15
CA LEU A 10 6.86 8.99 -7.04
C LEU A 10 6.25 9.25 -8.43
N VAL A 11 7.10 9.54 -9.41
CA VAL A 11 6.68 9.83 -10.79
C VAL A 11 6.20 8.56 -11.51
N LEU A 12 6.93 7.44 -11.37
CA LEU A 12 6.65 6.23 -12.14
C LEU A 12 5.52 5.37 -11.57
N SER A 13 5.26 5.42 -10.26
CA SER A 13 4.36 4.48 -9.58
C SER A 13 3.72 5.01 -8.30
N GLY A 14 4.51 5.64 -7.42
CA GLY A 14 4.08 6.02 -6.08
C GLY A 14 2.87 6.96 -6.05
N PHE A 15 2.82 7.95 -6.95
CA PHE A 15 1.68 8.86 -7.03
C PHE A 15 0.39 8.15 -7.46
N TRP A 16 0.49 7.24 -8.43
CA TRP A 16 -0.67 6.49 -8.93
C TRP A 16 -1.24 5.57 -7.84
N LEU A 17 -0.37 4.81 -7.18
CA LEU A 17 -0.74 3.96 -6.04
C LEU A 17 -1.39 4.77 -4.94
N PHE A 18 -0.80 5.91 -4.56
CA PHE A 18 -1.39 6.81 -3.58
C PHE A 18 -2.82 7.21 -3.93
N LEU A 19 -3.08 7.57 -5.20
CA LEU A 19 -4.43 7.91 -5.64
C LEU A 19 -5.39 6.72 -5.53
N GLY A 20 -4.96 5.51 -5.89
CA GLY A 20 -5.76 4.30 -5.68
C GLY A 20 -6.13 4.08 -4.21
N TYR A 21 -5.17 4.22 -3.29
CA TYR A 21 -5.42 4.17 -1.86
C TYR A 21 -6.33 5.31 -1.36
N MET A 22 -6.18 6.53 -1.87
CA MET A 22 -7.04 7.65 -1.48
C MET A 22 -8.48 7.46 -1.97
N LEU A 23 -8.66 6.93 -3.18
CA LEU A 23 -9.97 6.57 -3.71
C LEU A 23 -10.61 5.48 -2.85
N ALA A 24 -9.83 4.48 -2.45
CA ALA A 24 -10.26 3.46 -1.50
C ALA A 24 -10.69 4.06 -0.17
N ALA A 25 -9.89 4.95 0.39
CA ALA A 25 -10.21 5.63 1.63
C ALA A 25 -11.49 6.46 1.51
N LEU A 26 -11.67 7.20 0.41
CA LEU A 26 -12.85 8.02 0.16
C LEU A 26 -14.12 7.16 0.09
N ILE A 27 -14.10 6.05 -0.65
CA ILE A 27 -15.24 5.11 -0.72
C ILE A 27 -15.58 4.58 0.68
N MET A 28 -14.56 4.21 1.45
CA MET A 28 -14.77 3.71 2.82
C MET A 28 -15.34 4.76 3.77
N PHE A 29 -15.00 6.03 3.57
CA PHE A 29 -15.55 7.14 4.35
C PHE A 29 -17.01 7.43 3.99
N VAL A 30 -17.37 7.35 2.70
CA VAL A 30 -18.76 7.53 2.23
C VAL A 30 -19.69 6.45 2.80
N LEU A 31 -19.21 5.22 2.94
CA LEU A 31 -19.99 4.11 3.50
C LEU A 31 -20.18 4.19 5.02
N ILE A 32 -19.52 5.14 5.72
CA ILE A 32 -19.55 5.45 7.16
C ILE A 32 -19.15 4.28 8.08
N VAL A 33 -19.79 3.11 7.96
CA VAL A 33 -19.52 1.89 8.72
C VAL A 33 -18.08 1.40 8.49
N THR A 34 -17.49 1.69 7.33
CA THR A 34 -16.16 1.23 6.95
C THR A 34 -15.05 2.26 7.19
N ILE A 35 -15.32 3.35 7.91
CA ILE A 35 -14.32 4.40 8.20
C ILE A 35 -12.98 3.86 8.74
N PRO A 36 -12.93 2.88 9.67
CA PRO A 36 -11.65 2.36 10.18
C PRO A 36 -10.72 1.83 9.07
N TRP A 37 -11.30 1.20 8.04
CA TRP A 37 -10.56 0.70 6.89
C TRP A 37 -10.08 1.83 5.97
N GLY A 38 -10.88 2.88 5.83
CA GLY A 38 -10.47 4.07 5.07
C GLY A 38 -9.24 4.75 5.68
N ILE A 39 -9.17 4.83 7.02
CA ILE A 39 -7.99 5.34 7.72
C ILE A 39 -6.76 4.44 7.46
N GLY A 40 -6.94 3.12 7.54
CA GLY A 40 -5.90 2.15 7.22
C GLY A 40 -5.38 2.29 5.79
N ALA A 41 -6.28 2.41 4.82
CA ALA A 41 -5.98 2.63 3.41
C ALA A 41 -5.20 3.94 3.20
N ALA A 42 -5.67 5.04 3.80
CA ALA A 42 -5.02 6.33 3.67
C ALA A 42 -3.58 6.33 4.20
N ARG A 43 -3.36 5.66 5.34
CA ARG A 43 -2.03 5.50 5.94
C ARG A 43 -1.06 4.75 5.02
N ILE A 44 -1.47 3.63 4.45
CA ILE A 44 -0.63 2.87 3.51
C ILE A 44 -0.44 3.64 2.19
N GLY A 45 -1.47 4.37 1.73
CA GLY A 45 -1.36 5.26 0.58
C GLY A 45 -0.29 6.32 0.75
N ILE A 46 -0.26 7.02 1.88
CA ILE A 46 0.78 8.04 2.18
C ILE A 46 2.16 7.37 2.20
N TYR A 47 2.28 6.18 2.76
CA TYR A 47 3.52 5.40 2.71
C TYR A 47 3.93 5.02 1.28
N ALA A 48 2.96 4.70 0.41
CA ALA A 48 3.22 4.38 -0.99
C ALA A 48 3.78 5.56 -1.80
N LEU A 49 3.64 6.82 -1.35
CA LEU A 49 4.32 7.96 -1.99
C LEU A 49 5.84 7.88 -1.81
N TRP A 50 6.31 7.38 -0.67
CA TRP A 50 7.72 7.45 -0.27
C TRP A 50 8.19 6.20 0.50
N PRO A 51 8.22 5.02 -0.14
CA PRO A 51 8.44 3.76 0.55
C PRO A 51 9.90 3.44 0.87
N PHE A 52 10.88 4.03 0.14
CA PHE A 52 12.28 3.66 0.32
C PHE A 52 12.88 4.32 1.56
N GLY A 53 13.58 3.52 2.37
CA GLY A 53 14.06 3.94 3.69
C GLY A 53 13.05 3.72 4.81
N LYS A 54 11.95 3.00 4.54
CA LYS A 54 10.95 2.61 5.52
C LYS A 54 10.71 1.11 5.46
N ARG A 55 10.32 0.52 6.58
CA ARG A 55 9.98 -0.89 6.71
C ARG A 55 8.61 -1.04 7.36
N VAL A 56 7.87 -2.05 6.92
CA VAL A 56 6.59 -2.42 7.50
C VAL A 56 6.81 -3.61 8.43
N ILE A 57 6.53 -3.43 9.71
CA ILE A 57 6.64 -4.46 10.74
C ILE A 57 5.25 -4.83 11.27
N ASP A 58 5.14 -6.02 11.85
CA ASP A 58 3.93 -6.43 12.57
C ASP A 58 3.87 -5.76 13.94
N THR A 59 2.72 -5.18 14.27
CA THR A 59 2.51 -4.55 15.58
C THR A 59 2.31 -5.63 16.64
N PRO A 60 2.98 -5.58 17.81
CA PRO A 60 2.83 -6.57 18.87
C PRO A 60 1.40 -6.69 19.43
N THR A 61 0.60 -5.64 19.30
CA THR A 61 -0.80 -5.58 19.73
C THR A 61 -1.78 -6.07 18.65
N ALA A 62 -1.29 -6.47 17.47
CA ALA A 62 -2.12 -7.05 16.43
C ALA A 62 -2.69 -8.40 16.92
N GLY A 63 -4.01 -8.46 17.08
CA GLY A 63 -4.73 -9.65 17.53
C GLY A 63 -5.83 -10.07 16.57
N VAL A 64 -6.76 -10.89 17.05
CA VAL A 64 -7.88 -11.42 16.24
C VAL A 64 -8.68 -10.30 15.53
N GLY A 65 -8.80 -9.13 16.13
CA GLY A 65 -9.48 -7.98 15.53
C GLY A 65 -8.84 -7.49 14.22
N SER A 66 -7.49 -7.45 14.13
CA SER A 66 -6.82 -7.04 12.88
C SER A 66 -6.95 -8.12 11.81
N MET A 67 -6.93 -9.39 12.19
CA MET A 67 -7.18 -10.50 11.27
C MET A 67 -8.59 -10.43 10.66
N LEU A 68 -9.62 -10.31 11.51
CA LEU A 68 -11.01 -10.19 11.04
C LEU A 68 -11.21 -8.93 10.20
N GLY A 69 -10.64 -7.80 10.63
CA GLY A 69 -10.64 -6.57 9.86
C GLY A 69 -9.97 -6.74 8.50
N ASN A 70 -8.85 -7.46 8.41
CA ASN A 70 -8.18 -7.72 7.15
C ASN A 70 -9.00 -8.63 6.22
N ILE A 71 -9.79 -9.57 6.76
CA ILE A 71 -10.71 -10.38 5.93
C ILE A 71 -11.78 -9.46 5.29
N VAL A 72 -12.41 -8.60 6.09
CA VAL A 72 -13.38 -7.62 5.58
C VAL A 72 -12.72 -6.69 4.56
N TRP A 73 -11.50 -6.23 4.87
CA TRP A 73 -10.72 -5.40 3.96
C TRP A 73 -10.51 -6.11 2.63
N VAL A 74 -10.02 -7.35 2.61
CA VAL A 74 -9.76 -8.08 1.36
C VAL A 74 -10.99 -8.16 0.48
N LEU A 75 -12.18 -8.38 1.06
CA LEU A 75 -13.44 -8.47 0.31
C LEU A 75 -13.88 -7.12 -0.27
N LEU A 76 -13.75 -6.04 0.49
CA LEU A 76 -14.17 -4.72 0.05
C LEU A 76 -13.15 -4.08 -0.88
N ALA A 77 -11.87 -4.18 -0.48
CA ALA A 77 -10.82 -3.29 -0.92
C ALA A 77 -9.35 -3.79 -0.75
N GLY A 78 -9.07 -5.02 -0.39
CA GLY A 78 -7.68 -5.50 -0.45
C GLY A 78 -7.29 -5.83 -1.89
N TRP A 79 -8.22 -6.47 -2.62
CA TRP A 79 -7.91 -7.10 -3.90
C TRP A 79 -7.69 -6.10 -5.05
N TRP A 80 -8.49 -5.03 -5.15
CA TRP A 80 -8.29 -3.96 -6.14
C TRP A 80 -6.93 -3.23 -5.99
N ILE A 81 -6.52 -2.85 -4.78
CA ILE A 81 -5.22 -2.22 -4.52
C ILE A 81 -4.08 -3.20 -4.75
N ALA A 82 -4.24 -4.46 -4.31
CA ALA A 82 -3.26 -5.50 -4.62
C ALA A 82 -3.07 -5.67 -6.13
N LEU A 83 -4.17 -5.64 -6.89
CA LEU A 83 -4.13 -5.70 -8.34
C LEU A 83 -3.43 -4.46 -8.93
N GLU A 84 -3.68 -3.26 -8.39
CA GLU A 84 -2.99 -2.03 -8.77
C GLU A 84 -1.45 -2.16 -8.59
N HIS A 85 -1.00 -2.69 -7.46
CA HIS A 85 0.42 -2.99 -7.22
C HIS A 85 0.96 -4.03 -8.20
N ILE A 86 0.20 -5.08 -8.50
CA ILE A 86 0.63 -6.13 -9.44
C ILE A 86 0.78 -5.55 -10.85
N VAL A 87 -0.24 -4.84 -11.34
CA VAL A 87 -0.26 -4.25 -12.69
C VAL A 87 0.85 -3.20 -12.82
N SER A 88 0.97 -2.29 -11.86
CA SER A 88 2.03 -1.28 -11.87
C SER A 88 3.42 -1.92 -11.74
N GLY A 89 3.58 -2.95 -10.90
CA GLY A 89 4.84 -3.68 -10.74
C GLY A 89 5.30 -4.34 -12.04
N ILE A 90 4.38 -5.00 -12.75
CA ILE A 90 4.63 -5.59 -14.06
C ILE A 90 4.97 -4.51 -15.09
N ALA A 91 4.24 -3.39 -15.10
CA ALA A 91 4.50 -2.28 -16.02
C ALA A 91 5.90 -1.68 -15.82
N LEU A 92 6.36 -1.52 -14.58
CA LEU A 92 7.71 -1.06 -14.28
C LEU A 92 8.78 -2.05 -14.78
N CYS A 93 8.52 -3.36 -14.65
CA CYS A 93 9.44 -4.40 -15.11
C CYS A 93 9.62 -4.46 -16.64
N LEU A 94 8.82 -3.73 -17.43
CA LEU A 94 9.01 -3.63 -18.89
C LEU A 94 10.29 -2.87 -19.27
N THR A 95 10.90 -2.15 -18.33
CA THR A 95 12.15 -1.41 -18.56
C THR A 95 13.26 -1.90 -17.64
N ILE A 96 14.51 -1.93 -18.13
CA ILE A 96 15.67 -2.37 -17.32
C ILE A 96 15.81 -1.53 -16.04
N ILE A 97 15.56 -0.22 -16.14
CA ILE A 97 15.62 0.71 -15.00
C ILE A 97 14.46 0.48 -14.02
N GLY A 98 13.28 0.10 -14.52
CA GLY A 98 12.08 -0.11 -13.72
C GLY A 98 12.01 -1.47 -13.02
N ILE A 99 12.74 -2.50 -13.46
CA ILE A 99 12.81 -3.82 -12.79
C ILE A 99 13.02 -3.72 -11.26
N PRO A 100 14.02 -3.00 -10.73
CA PRO A 100 14.20 -2.89 -9.28
C PRO A 100 13.02 -2.22 -8.58
N LEU A 101 12.39 -1.23 -9.21
CA LEU A 101 11.20 -0.54 -8.69
C LEU A 101 9.96 -1.44 -8.74
N GLY A 102 9.79 -2.21 -9.82
CA GLY A 102 8.70 -3.17 -9.97
C GLY A 102 8.78 -4.27 -8.92
N ILE A 103 9.98 -4.80 -8.65
CA ILE A 103 10.20 -5.76 -7.55
C ILE A 103 9.86 -5.13 -6.20
N ALA A 104 10.26 -3.87 -5.96
CA ALA A 104 9.90 -3.16 -4.75
C ALA A 104 8.37 -2.97 -4.63
N ASN A 105 7.69 -2.68 -5.74
CA ASN A 105 6.24 -2.54 -5.78
C ASN A 105 5.51 -3.85 -5.43
N LEU A 106 5.94 -4.96 -6.02
CA LEU A 106 5.35 -6.27 -5.76
C LEU A 106 5.54 -6.71 -4.30
N LYS A 107 6.61 -6.27 -3.63
CA LYS A 107 6.82 -6.50 -2.19
C LYS A 107 5.81 -5.75 -1.31
N LEU A 108 5.12 -4.74 -1.82
CA LEU A 108 4.07 -4.02 -1.09
C LEU A 108 2.71 -4.71 -1.17
N VAL A 109 2.52 -5.66 -2.09
CA VAL A 109 1.24 -6.39 -2.27
C VAL A 109 0.73 -7.04 -0.97
N PRO A 110 1.55 -7.72 -0.15
CA PRO A 110 1.07 -8.29 1.11
C PRO A 110 0.58 -7.21 2.10
N VAL A 111 1.23 -6.04 2.12
CA VAL A 111 0.84 -4.91 2.97
C VAL A 111 -0.47 -4.29 2.46
N ALA A 112 -0.64 -4.20 1.13
CA ALA A 112 -1.87 -3.75 0.50
C ALA A 112 -3.06 -4.66 0.83
N LEU A 113 -2.85 -5.98 0.79
CA LEU A 113 -3.87 -6.98 1.12
C LEU A 113 -4.20 -7.01 2.60
N LEU A 114 -3.23 -6.77 3.48
CA LEU A 114 -3.37 -6.94 4.94
C LEU A 114 -2.81 -5.72 5.70
N PRO A 115 -3.45 -4.54 5.57
CA PRO A 115 -2.91 -3.29 6.10
C PRO A 115 -3.08 -3.13 7.62
N LEU A 116 -4.01 -3.87 8.23
CA LEU A 116 -4.27 -3.79 9.67
C LEU A 116 -3.27 -4.63 10.46
N GLY A 117 -2.87 -4.13 11.62
CA GLY A 117 -1.83 -4.76 12.47
C GLY A 117 -0.41 -4.55 11.96
N LYS A 118 -0.23 -3.63 10.99
CA LYS A 118 1.08 -3.22 10.48
C LYS A 118 1.45 -1.83 10.98
N GLU A 119 2.74 -1.64 11.21
CA GLU A 119 3.36 -0.37 11.57
C GLU A 119 4.49 -0.03 10.59
N ILE A 120 4.59 1.24 10.20
CA ILE A 120 5.62 1.74 9.28
C ILE A 120 6.69 2.43 10.12
N VAL A 121 7.90 1.89 10.10
CA VAL A 121 9.06 2.42 10.82
C VAL A 121 10.14 2.85 9.83
N ASP A 122 11.01 3.78 10.23
CA ASP A 122 12.18 4.12 9.43
C ASP A 122 13.20 2.96 9.45
N ALA A 123 13.85 2.73 8.32
CA ALA A 123 14.69 1.57 8.07
C ALA A 123 16.13 1.74 8.53
#